data_AF-A0A925Y0A2-F1
#
_entry.id   AF-A0A925Y0A2-F1
#
_cell.length_a   1.000
_cell.length_b   1.000
_cell.length_c   1.000
_cell.angle_alpha   90.00
_cell.angle_beta   90.00
_cell.angle_gamma   90.00
#
_symmetry.space_group_name_H-M   'P 1'
#
loop_
_entity.id
_entity.type
_entity.pdbx_description
1 polymer ?
#
loop_
_entity_poly.entity_id
_entity_poly.type
_entity_poly.pdbx_seq_one_letter_code
_entity_poly.pdbx_strand_id
1 'polypeptide(L)' 'MTIFHFGKHSVPFSDVHDINVEYKYHDNEIFVDLELNGGAQLSLNLPDSLTFMEQFLKKIREEKDIQVPAQVLSAR' A
#
# COMPACT_ATOMS: atom_id res chain seq x y z
N MET A 1 10.71 -10.95 2.55
CA MET A 1 11.04 -9.75 1.77
C MET A 1 9.91 -9.55 0.77
N THR A 2 9.09 -8.52 0.98
CA THR A 2 7.92 -8.27 0.12
C THR A 2 8.37 -7.39 -1.05
N ILE A 3 8.02 -7.77 -2.27
CA ILE A 3 8.29 -7.01 -3.49
C ILE A 3 6.94 -6.63 -4.09
N PHE A 4 6.75 -5.33 -4.31
CA PHE A 4 5.58 -4.80 -5.00
C PHE A 4 5.85 -4.79 -6.51
N HIS A 5 4.90 -5.29 -7.29
CA HIS A 5 4.98 -5.33 -8.75
C HIS A 5 3.87 -4.45 -9.33
N PHE A 6 4.22 -3.54 -10.24
CA PHE A 6 3.26 -2.69 -10.95
C PHE A 6 3.76 -2.43 -12.37
N GLY A 7 2.88 -2.58 -13.36
CA GLY A 7 3.28 -2.55 -14.77
C GLY A 7 4.46 -3.48 -15.06
N LYS A 8 5.61 -2.92 -15.46
CA LYS A 8 6.88 -3.63 -15.70
C LYS A 8 7.92 -3.41 -14.59
N HIS A 9 7.55 -2.70 -13.53
CA HIS A 9 8.43 -2.35 -12.43
C HIS A 9 8.27 -3.31 -11.26
N SER A 10 9.33 -3.45 -10.48
CA SER A 10 9.35 -4.25 -9.26
C SER A 10 10.13 -3.47 -8.21
N VAL A 11 9.48 -3.17 -7.09
CA VAL A 11 10.03 -2.36 -6.02
C VAL A 11 10.01 -3.18 -4.72
N PRO A 12 11.17 -3.52 -4.16
CA PRO A 12 11.25 -4.06 -2.81
C PRO A 12 10.67 -3.08 -1.80
N PHE A 13 9.89 -3.55 -0.82
CA PHE A 13 9.38 -2.68 0.25
C PHE A 13 10.49 -2.05 1.09
N SER A 14 11.69 -2.63 1.11
CA SER A 14 12.88 -2.03 1.74
C SER A 14 13.38 -0.77 1.04
N ASP A 15 13.02 -0.61 -0.23
CA ASP A 15 13.46 0.50 -1.06
C ASP A 15 12.48 1.67 -1.00
N VAL A 16 11.29 1.48 -0.41
CA VAL A 16 10.32 2.55 -0.16
C VAL A 16 10.75 3.33 1.08
N HIS A 17 11.07 4.60 0.89
CA HIS A 17 11.45 5.54 1.94
C HIS A 17 10.22 6.17 2.62
N ASP A 18 9.31 6.71 1.81
CA ASP A 18 8.08 7.36 2.28
C ASP A 18 6.93 7.07 1.30
N ILE A 19 5.69 7.25 1.77
CA ILE A 19 4.49 7.15 0.95
C ILE A 19 3.56 8.34 1.23
N ASN A 20 3.04 8.93 0.15
CA ASN A 20 1.92 9.86 0.22
C ASN A 20 0.65 9.13 -0.21
N VAL A 21 -0.41 9.22 0.59
CA VAL A 21 -1.71 8.59 0.29
C VAL A 21 -2.76 9.68 0.17
N GLU A 22 -3.35 9.80 -1.02
CA GLU A 22 -4.48 10.68 -1.28
C GLU A 22 -5.74 9.85 -1.42
N TYR A 23 -6.79 10.20 -0.67
CA TYR A 23 -8.12 9.60 -0.82
C TYR A 23 -9.13 10.66 -1.25
N LYS A 24 -9.79 10.41 -2.38
CA LYS A 24 -10.85 11.27 -2.92
C LYS A 24 -12.20 10.71 -2.53
N TYR A 25 -12.79 11.27 -1.46
CA TYR A 25 -14.04 10.76 -0.88
C TYR A 25 -15.22 10.77 -1.85
N HIS A 26 -15.33 11.80 -2.70
CA HIS A 26 -16.44 11.90 -3.65
C HIS A 26 -16.37 10.84 -4.76
N ASP A 27 -15.15 10.49 -5.18
CA ASP A 27 -14.91 9.55 -6.27
C ASP A 27 -14.69 8.11 -5.77
N ASN A 28 -14.50 7.94 -4.46
CA ASN A 28 -14.10 6.68 -3.80
C ASN A 28 -12.77 6.12 -4.32
N GLU A 29 -11.84 7.00 -4.67
CA GLU A 29 -10.54 6.63 -5.23
C GLU A 29 -9.41 6.86 -4.22
N ILE A 30 -8.39 5.99 -4.29
CA ILE A 30 -7.16 6.11 -3.53
C ILE A 30 -5.97 6.14 -4.48
N PHE A 31 -5.05 7.07 -4.25
CA PHE A 31 -3.81 7.22 -4.99
C PHE A 31 -2.63 7.18 -4.04
N VAL A 32 -1.56 6.51 -4.46
CA VAL A 32 -0.34 6.36 -3.69
C VAL A 32 0.82 6.89 -4.51
N ASP A 33 1.57 7.81 -3.92
CA ASP A 33 2.90 8.17 -4.40
C ASP A 33 3.95 7.53 -3.49
N LEU A 34 4.97 6.93 -4.11
CA LEU A 34 6.10 6.31 -3.43
C LEU A 34 7.31 7.21 -3.58
N GLU A 35 8.00 7.49 -2.48
CA GLU A 35 9.37 7.96 -2.48
C GLU A 35 10.28 6.76 -2.23
N LEU A 36 11.23 6.52 -3.14
CA LEU A 36 12.21 5.45 -3.01
C LEU A 36 13.54 5.97 -2.48
N ASN A 37 14.29 5.09 -1.84
CA ASN A 37 15.68 5.32 -1.46
C ASN A 37 16.48 5.81 -2.69
N GLY A 38 17.18 6.94 -2.54
CA GLY A 38 17.84 7.62 -3.65
C GLY A 38 17.02 8.75 -4.29
N GLY A 39 15.84 9.06 -3.76
CA GLY A 39 15.04 10.25 -4.10
C GLY A 39 14.17 10.09 -5.35
N ALA A 40 14.01 8.86 -5.87
CA ALA A 40 13.09 8.61 -6.98
C ALA A 40 11.64 8.64 -6.50
N GLN A 41 10.76 9.31 -7.25
CA GLN A 41 9.34 9.38 -6.94
C GLN A 41 8.50 8.67 -8.00
N LEU A 42 7.48 7.94 -7.57
CA LEU A 42 6.60 7.12 -8.42
C LEU A 42 5.15 7.30 -8.00
N SER A 43 4.31 7.80 -8.90
CA SER A 43 2.86 7.86 -8.71
C SER A 43 2.19 6.62 -9.28
N LEU A 44 1.42 5.93 -8.46
CA LEU A 44 0.67 4.74 -8.87
C LEU A 44 -0.68 5.14 -9.46
N ASN A 45 -1.14 4.39 -10.46
CA ASN A 45 -2.53 4.48 -10.90
C ASN A 45 -3.47 3.85 -9.85
N LEU A 46 -4.78 3.98 -10.03
CA LEU A 46 -5.77 3.46 -9.06
C LEU A 46 -5.64 1.93 -8.79
N PRO A 47 -5.59 1.04 -9.82
CA PRO A 47 -5.37 -0.40 -9.58
C PRO A 47 -4.10 -0.74 -8.80
N ASP A 48 -2.98 -0.10 -9.15
CA ASP A 48 -1.69 -0.33 -8.52
C ASP A 48 -1.68 0.23 -7.08
N SER A 49 -2.35 1.37 -6.85
CA SER A 49 -2.52 1.97 -5.51
C SER A 49 -3.28 1.04 -4.56
N LEU A 50 -4.39 0.45 -5.03
CA LEU A 50 -5.15 -0.52 -4.25
C LEU A 50 -4.31 -1.76 -3.92
N THR A 51 -3.65 -2.32 -4.92
CA THR A 51 -2.79 -3.50 -4.77
C THR A 51 -1.64 -3.23 -3.79
N PHE A 52 -1.01 -2.05 -3.88
CA PHE A 52 0.03 -1.62 -2.96
C PHE A 52 -0.50 -1.54 -1.53
N MET A 53 -1.64 -0.88 -1.33
CA MET A 53 -2.22 -0.69 0.00
C MET A 53 -2.62 -2.02 0.66
N GLU A 54 -3.14 -2.99 -0.09
CA GLU A 54 -3.43 -4.33 0.43
C GLU A 54 -2.16 -5.02 0.96
N GLN A 55 -1.08 -4.99 0.16
CA GLN A 55 0.21 -5.59 0.54
C GLN A 55 0.87 -4.84 1.70
N PHE A 56 0.79 -3.51 1.71
CA PHE A 56 1.34 -2.66 2.75
C PHE A 56 0.63 -2.89 4.09
N LEU A 57 -0.71 -2.92 4.10
CA LEU A 57 -1.48 -3.21 5.31
C LEU A 57 -1.21 -4.62 5.83
N LYS A 58 -1.08 -5.61 4.93
CA LYS A 58 -0.68 -6.97 5.31
C LYS A 58 0.69 -6.98 6.00
N LYS A 59 1.68 -6.32 5.39
CA LYS A 59 3.04 -6.19 5.95
C LYS A 59 3.02 -5.52 7.33
N ILE A 60 2.28 -4.41 7.51
CA ILE A 60 2.16 -3.73 8.81
C ILE A 60 1.61 -4.69 9.86
N ARG A 61 0.53 -5.41 9.54
CA ARG A 61 -0.09 -6.35 10.49
C ARG A 61 0.89 -7.45 10.90
N GLU A 62 1.64 -8.00 9.95
CA GLU A 62 2.66 -9.03 10.21
C GLU A 62 3.82 -8.48 11.06
N GLU A 63 4.34 -7.30 10.76
CA GLU A 63 5.50 -6.73 11.48
C GLU A 63 5.17 -6.17 12.86
N LYS A 64 3.93 -5.73 13.06
CA LYS A 64 3.47 -5.16 14.33
C LYS A 64 2.68 -6.15 15.17
N ASP A 65 2.54 -7.39 14.71
CA ASP A 65 1.71 -8.43 15.34
C ASP A 65 0.29 -7.95 15.67
N ILE A 66 -0.32 -7.23 14.71
CA ILE A 66 -1.69 -6.70 14.88
C ILE A 66 -2.67 -7.80 14.48
N GLN A 67 -3.22 -8.47 15.48
CA GLN A 67 -4.29 -9.45 15.32
C GLN A 67 -5.61 -8.72 15.04
N VAL A 68 -6.25 -8.99 13.90
CA VAL A 68 -7.59 -8.45 13.60
C VAL A 68 -8.63 -9.27 14.38
N PRO A 69 -9.42 -8.66 15.29
CA PRO A 69 -10.43 -9.39 16.03
C PRO A 69 -11.51 -9.95 15.07
N ALA A 70 -11.86 -11.22 15.23
CA ALA A 70 -12.87 -11.91 14.41
C ALA A 70 -14.29 -11.29 14.47
N GLN A 71 -14.53 -10.32 15.35
CA GLN A 71 -15.86 -9.76 15.63
C GLN A 71 -16.40 -8.79 14.56
N VAL A 72 -15.59 -8.38 13.57
CA VAL A 72 -16.07 -7.47 12.49
C VAL A 72 -16.84 -8.23 11.39
N LEU A 73 -16.83 -9.57 11.40
CA LEU A 73 -17.52 -10.40 10.38
C LEU A 73 -18.98 -10.75 10.71
N SER A 74 -19.48 -10.41 11.90
CA SER A 74 -20.85 -10.80 12.34
C SER A 74 -21.89 -9.67 12.30
N ALA A 75 -21.54 -8.48 11.79
CA ALA A 75 -22.50 -7.38 11.62
C ALA A 75 -22.83 -7.18 10.12
N ARG A 76 -23.40 -8.21 9.50
CA ARG A 76 -24.20 -8.11 8.28
C ARG A 76 -25.35 -9.09 8.34
#